data_AF-A0A2N2ZDQ1-F1
#
_entry.id   AF-A0A2N2ZDQ1-F1
#
_cell.length_a   1.000
_cell.length_b   1.000
_cell.length_c   1.000
_cell.angle_alpha   90.00
_cell.angle_beta   90.00
_cell.angle_gamma   90.00
#
_symmetry.space_group_name_H-M   'P 1'
#
loop_
_entity.id
_entity.type
_entity.pdbx_description
1 polymer ?
#
loop_
_entity_poly.entity_id
_entity_poly.type
_entity_poly.pdbx_seq_one_letter_code
_entity_poly.pdbx_strand_id
1 'polypeptide(L)'
;MKLFLHALLFLISGFSFSQVLVINELDSDTPSIDDKEFVELLSETPNFPLDGYVLVFFNGSTSGANSSYLAIDLDGLQTDINGLLLIGSNSVSP
;
A
#
# COMPACT_ATOMS: atom_id res chain seq x y z
N MET A 1 -35.99 22.20 -10.48
CA MET A 1 -34.54 22.26 -10.78
C MET A 1 -33.68 21.92 -9.56
N LYS A 2 -33.82 22.60 -8.41
CA LYS A 2 -33.01 22.31 -7.21
C LYS A 2 -33.16 20.87 -6.69
N LEU A 3 -34.39 20.34 -6.57
CA LEU A 3 -34.62 18.97 -6.08
C LEU A 3 -33.97 17.89 -6.98
N PHE A 4 -33.98 18.10 -8.29
CA PHE A 4 -33.36 17.21 -9.26
C PHE A 4 -31.82 17.20 -9.11
N LEU A 5 -31.23 18.36 -8.86
CA LEU A 5 -29.78 18.50 -8.62
C LEU A 5 -29.34 17.78 -7.33
N HIS A 6 -30.14 17.82 -6.27
CA HIS A 6 -29.85 17.13 -5.02
C HIS A 6 -29.99 15.61 -5.15
N ALA A 7 -31.02 15.15 -5.88
CA ALA A 7 -31.19 13.73 -6.20
C ALA A 7 -30.02 13.21 -7.06
N LEU A 8 -29.55 14.02 -8.02
CA LEU A 8 -28.40 13.67 -8.83
C LEU A 8 -27.11 13.57 -7.98
N LEU A 9 -26.83 14.57 -7.14
CA LEU A 9 -25.66 14.57 -6.24
C LEU A 9 -25.64 13.38 -5.26
N PHE A 10 -26.79 12.95 -4.76
CA PHE A 10 -26.92 11.77 -3.90
C PHE A 10 -26.66 10.44 -4.64
N LEU A 11 -26.99 10.37 -5.94
CA LEU A 11 -26.75 9.17 -6.76
C LEU A 11 -25.27 8.99 -7.14
N ILE A 12 -24.51 10.08 -7.26
CA ILE A 12 -23.07 10.02 -7.58
C ILE A 12 -22.18 9.85 -6.34
N SER A 13 -22.67 10.13 -5.13
CA SER A 13 -21.88 9.96 -3.89
C SER A 13 -21.62 8.49 -3.51
N GLY A 14 -22.24 7.52 -4.19
CA GLY A 14 -22.03 6.09 -3.97
C GLY A 14 -20.86 5.49 -4.76
N PHE A 15 -20.31 6.20 -5.74
CA PHE A 15 -19.16 5.76 -6.50
C PHE A 15 -17.86 6.17 -5.80
N SER A 16 -17.57 5.53 -4.68
CA SER A 16 -16.23 5.55 -4.11
C SER A 16 -15.43 4.40 -4.74
N PHE A 17 -14.31 4.70 -5.38
CA PHE A 17 -13.36 3.66 -5.74
C PHE A 17 -12.71 3.17 -4.44
N SER A 18 -12.95 1.90 -4.09
CA SER A 18 -12.14 1.23 -3.07
C SER A 18 -10.68 1.24 -3.51
N GLN A 19 -9.76 1.37 -2.55
CA GLN A 19 -8.33 1.24 -2.86
C GLN A 19 -8.08 -0.22 -3.20
N VAL A 20 -7.67 -0.49 -4.44
CA VAL A 20 -7.46 -1.86 -4.95
C VAL A 20 -6.26 -2.54 -4.26
N LEU A 21 -5.34 -1.73 -3.74
CA LEU A 21 -4.12 -2.15 -3.04
C LEU A 21 -3.88 -1.17 -1.88
N VAL A 22 -3.60 -1.70 -0.69
CA VAL A 22 -3.34 -0.91 0.53
C VAL A 22 -2.08 -1.42 1.24
N ILE A 23 -1.51 -0.59 2.12
CA ILE A 23 -0.58 -1.07 3.14
C ILE A 23 -1.41 -1.72 4.25
N ASN A 24 -1.28 -3.03 4.43
CA ASN A 24 -1.98 -3.80 5.45
C ASN A 24 -1.29 -3.68 6.81
N GLU A 25 0.03 -3.84 6.81
CA GLU A 25 0.88 -3.77 7.99
C GLU A 25 2.23 -3.14 7.66
N LEU A 26 2.79 -2.44 8.63
CA LEU A 26 4.12 -1.86 8.59
C LEU A 26 4.77 -2.06 9.95
N ASP A 27 5.89 -2.77 9.98
CA ASP A 27 6.82 -2.78 11.10
C ASP A 27 8.16 -2.20 10.61
N SER A 28 8.53 -1.03 11.14
CA SER A 28 9.69 -0.26 10.68
C SER A 28 10.78 -0.12 11.73
N ASP A 29 10.59 -0.68 12.92
CA ASP A 29 11.51 -0.51 14.04
C ASP A 29 11.44 -1.75 14.94
N THR A 30 12.30 -2.72 14.65
CA THR A 30 12.41 -3.94 15.46
C THR A 30 13.63 -3.86 16.36
N PRO A 31 13.57 -4.35 17.62
CA PRO A 31 14.74 -4.32 18.49
C PRO A 31 15.90 -5.16 17.92
N SER A 32 17.13 -4.68 18.09
CA SER A 32 18.40 -5.39 17.86
C SER A 32 19.05 -5.16 16.48
N ILE A 33 19.06 -6.18 15.59
CA ILE A 33 19.87 -6.19 14.36
C ILE A 33 19.09 -5.72 13.13
N ASP A 34 17.88 -5.18 13.34
CA ASP A 34 16.98 -4.65 12.33
C ASP A 34 16.85 -5.61 11.12
N ASP A 35 16.49 -6.87 11.42
CA ASP A 35 16.30 -7.92 10.40
C ASP A 35 14.83 -8.38 10.29
N LYS A 36 13.90 -7.66 10.94
CA LYS A 36 12.49 -8.03 11.02
C LYS A 36 11.53 -6.93 10.56
N GLU A 37 12.03 -5.86 9.99
CA GLU A 37 11.23 -4.81 9.38
C GLU A 37 10.58 -5.31 8.09
N PHE A 38 9.33 -4.92 7.88
CA PHE A 38 8.57 -5.27 6.70
C PHE A 38 7.47 -4.28 6.38
N VAL A 39 7.03 -4.32 5.13
CA VAL A 39 5.76 -3.79 4.66
C VAL A 39 4.94 -4.94 4.10
N GLU A 40 3.70 -5.08 4.55
CA GLU A 40 2.74 -5.98 3.93
C GLU A 40 1.72 -5.19 3.12
N LEU A 41 1.54 -5.60 1.86
CA LEU A 41 0.50 -5.07 1.00
C LEU A 41 -0.69 -6.02 1.00
N LEU A 42 -1.90 -5.48 0.98
CA LEU A 42 -3.15 -6.23 0.78
C LEU A 42 -3.88 -5.71 -0.45
N SER A 43 -4.25 -6.62 -1.35
CA SER A 43 -5.09 -6.33 -2.51
C SER A 43 -6.53 -6.82 -2.28
N GLU A 44 -7.49 -6.13 -2.91
CA GLU A 44 -8.90 -6.54 -2.90
C GLU A 44 -9.13 -7.89 -3.61
N THR A 45 -8.27 -8.22 -4.58
CA THR A 45 -8.34 -9.47 -5.35
C THR A 45 -7.08 -10.30 -5.12
N PRO A 46 -7.19 -11.63 -4.96
CA PRO A 46 -6.01 -12.52 -4.90
C PRO A 46 -5.19 -12.49 -6.19
N ASN A 47 -3.90 -12.78 -6.10
CA ASN A 47 -2.98 -12.81 -7.25
C ASN A 47 -3.01 -11.50 -8.06
N PHE A 48 -3.17 -10.37 -7.38
CA PHE A 48 -3.26 -9.06 -8.02
C PHE A 48 -1.89 -8.67 -8.59
N PRO A 49 -1.77 -8.42 -9.91
CA PRO A 49 -0.52 -7.96 -10.51
C PRO A 49 -0.15 -6.56 -10.02
N LEU A 50 1.12 -6.35 -9.70
CA LEU A 50 1.63 -5.08 -9.19
C LEU A 50 2.38 -4.27 -10.24
N ASP A 51 2.26 -4.63 -11.52
CA ASP A 51 2.83 -3.86 -12.63
C ASP A 51 2.34 -2.41 -12.61
N GLY A 52 3.28 -1.47 -12.64
CA GLY A 52 3.03 -0.03 -12.56
C GLY A 52 2.95 0.53 -11.14
N TYR A 53 3.10 -0.29 -10.09
CA TYR A 53 3.20 0.16 -8.70
C TYR A 53 4.66 0.30 -8.25
N VAL A 54 4.91 1.32 -7.43
CA VAL A 54 6.22 1.54 -6.79
C VAL A 54 6.00 1.78 -5.30
N LEU A 55 6.69 1.02 -4.46
CA LEU A 55 6.72 1.26 -3.01
C LEU A 55 7.85 2.23 -2.67
N VAL A 56 7.52 3.39 -2.14
CA VAL A 56 8.49 4.46 -1.85
C VAL A 56 8.55 4.75 -0.35
N PHE A 57 9.76 4.73 0.19
CA PHE A 57 10.03 5.03 1.59
C PHE A 57 10.65 6.42 1.73
N PHE A 58 10.10 7.20 2.65
CA PHE A 58 10.53 8.56 2.94
C PHE A 58 11.09 8.66 4.36
N ASN A 59 12.19 9.38 4.53
CA ASN A 59 12.74 9.70 5.84
C ASN A 59 12.09 10.99 6.32
N GLY A 60 11.08 10.88 7.18
CA GLY A 60 10.32 11.99 7.73
C GLY A 60 11.06 12.88 8.75
N SER A 61 12.37 12.70 8.94
CA SER A 61 13.14 13.52 9.87
C SER A 61 13.57 14.85 9.26
N THR A 62 13.83 15.84 10.12
CA THR A 62 14.35 17.15 9.72
C THR A 62 15.69 17.04 8.99
N SER A 63 16.58 16.17 9.44
CA SER A 63 17.88 15.91 8.79
C SER A 63 17.72 15.13 7.49
N GLY A 64 16.73 14.25 7.39
CA GLY A 64 16.34 13.55 6.17
C GLY A 64 15.57 14.41 5.16
N ALA A 65 15.18 15.62 5.54
CA ALA A 65 14.47 16.60 4.70
C ALA A 65 13.21 16.05 4.01
N ASN A 66 12.51 15.09 4.63
CA ASN A 66 11.38 14.36 4.00
C ASN A 66 11.74 13.75 2.64
N SER A 67 13.00 13.38 2.44
CA SER A 67 13.48 12.83 1.18
C SER A 67 13.18 11.34 1.08
N SER A 68 12.94 10.86 -0.13
CA SER A 68 12.90 9.43 -0.41
C SER A 68 14.28 8.82 -0.19
N TYR A 69 14.37 7.68 0.50
CA TYR A 69 15.64 6.96 0.66
C TYR A 69 15.64 5.58 -0.02
N LEU A 70 14.47 5.05 -0.37
CA LEU A 70 14.32 3.79 -1.09
C LEU A 70 13.04 3.83 -1.94
N ALA A 71 13.13 3.34 -3.17
CA ALA A 71 11.99 3.09 -4.05
C ALA A 71 12.15 1.69 -4.65
N ILE A 72 11.11 0.88 -4.53
CA ILE A 72 11.08 -0.50 -5.02
C ILE A 72 10.03 -0.57 -6.13
N ASP A 73 10.49 -0.91 -7.33
CA ASP A 73 9.63 -1.25 -8.46
C ASP A 73 8.99 -2.62 -8.21
N LEU A 74 7.67 -2.71 -8.36
CA LEU A 74 6.91 -3.94 -8.10
C LEU A 74 6.51 -4.68 -9.38
N ASP A 75 7.00 -4.22 -10.55
CA ASP A 75 6.79 -4.89 -11.83
C ASP A 75 7.20 -6.39 -11.77
N GLY A 76 6.34 -7.25 -12.30
CA GLY A 76 6.49 -8.70 -12.29
C GLY A 76 6.15 -9.39 -10.96
N LEU A 77 5.81 -8.64 -9.91
CA LEU A 77 5.28 -9.19 -8.66
C LEU A 77 3.76 -9.24 -8.68
N GLN A 78 3.23 -10.08 -7.80
CA GLN A 78 1.81 -10.17 -7.52
C GLN A 78 1.58 -10.52 -6.05
N THR A 79 0.41 -10.19 -5.53
CA THR A 79 -0.02 -10.71 -4.22
C THR A 79 -0.29 -12.22 -4.29
N ASP A 80 -0.40 -12.86 -3.13
CA ASP A 80 -0.64 -14.29 -3.01
C ASP A 80 -2.13 -14.64 -3.13
N ILE A 81 -2.49 -15.89 -2.80
CA ILE A 81 -3.88 -16.38 -2.83
C ILE A 81 -4.78 -15.72 -1.77
N ASN A 82 -4.20 -15.14 -0.73
CA ASN A 82 -4.90 -14.38 0.30
C ASN A 82 -4.94 -12.87 -0.03
N GLY A 83 -4.31 -12.46 -1.13
CA GLY A 83 -4.19 -11.06 -1.51
C GLY A 83 -3.04 -10.33 -0.82
N LEU A 84 -2.09 -11.05 -0.21
CA LEU A 84 -0.97 -10.46 0.53
C LEU A 84 0.33 -10.46 -0.28
N LEU A 85 1.13 -9.42 -0.14
CA LEU A 85 2.56 -9.44 -0.51
C LEU A 85 3.38 -8.88 0.65
N LEU A 86 4.24 -9.72 1.22
CA LEU A 86 5.19 -9.32 2.24
C LEU A 86 6.51 -8.88 1.61
N ILE A 87 6.95 -7.67 1.93
CA ILE A 87 8.23 -7.10 1.50
C ILE A 87 9.08 -6.91 2.75
N GLY A 88 10.05 -7.80 2.96
CA GLY A 88 10.92 -7.83 4.14
C GLY A 88 12.07 -8.82 3.95
N SER A 89 12.79 -9.11 5.03
CA SER A 89 13.87 -10.09 5.02
C SER A 89 13.36 -11.54 4.94
N ASN A 90 14.26 -12.53 4.83
CA ASN A 90 13.89 -13.94 4.93
C ASN A 90 13.57 -14.40 6.38
N SER A 91 13.77 -13.52 7.37
CA SER A 91 13.47 -13.80 8.79
C SER A 91 12.00 -13.51 9.16
N VAL A 92 11.23 -12.90 8.25
CA VAL A 92 9.80 -12.64 8.41
C VAL A 92 8.98 -13.56 7.51
N SER A 93 7.76 -13.87 7.94
CA SER A 93 6.80 -14.68 7.16
C SER A 93 5.43 -14.01 7.21
N PRO A 94 4.64 -14.09 6.13
CA PRO A 94 3.23 -13.71 6.15
C PRO A 94 2.44 -14.56 7.15
#